data_AF-A0A934C5Y9-F1
#
_entry.id   AF-A0A934C5Y9-F1
#
_cell.length_a   1.000
_cell.length_b   1.000
_cell.length_c   1.000
_cell.angle_alpha   90.00
_cell.angle_beta   90.00
_cell.angle_gamma   90.00
#
_symmetry.space_group_name_H-M   'P 1'
#
loop_
_entity.id
_entity.type
_entity.pdbx_description
1 polymer ?
#
loop_
_entity_poly.entity_id
_entity_poly.type
_entity_poly.pdbx_seq_one_letter_code
_entity_poly.pdbx_strand_id
1 'polypeptide(L)'
;MWFPTIQLPSRNILQLACLVAIACSLQAAAAPEQREVDRRAFERAQKAATAETWTAALAVLQAIDVNKIEDVDVITYVDFSTRCANLAEELGVSRNSDPSNAGKILAEMDLPKFFSTLWSVIERKGLSGAAKLAVESRRLWKQISMYQELDAKLTRRYRDE
;
A
#
# COMPACT_ATOMS: atom_id res chain seq x y z
N MET A 1 3.95 -57.88 9.91
CA MET A 1 3.43 -56.58 9.46
C MET A 1 3.72 -56.45 7.97
N TRP A 2 2.72 -56.66 7.12
CA TRP A 2 2.83 -56.51 5.66
C TRP A 2 2.22 -55.16 5.30
N PHE A 3 3.01 -54.26 4.70
CA PHE A 3 2.50 -53.05 4.07
C PHE A 3 2.17 -53.39 2.61
N PRO A 4 0.96 -53.06 2.10
CA PRO A 4 0.67 -53.20 0.69
C PRO A 4 1.42 -52.11 -0.09
N THR A 5 2.32 -52.53 -0.98
CA THR A 5 2.93 -51.67 -1.98
C THR A 5 1.87 -51.25 -2.99
N ILE A 6 1.42 -50.00 -2.92
CA ILE A 6 0.52 -49.43 -3.92
C ILE A 6 1.35 -49.20 -5.20
N GLN A 7 1.29 -50.17 -6.13
CA GLN A 7 1.77 -49.97 -7.49
C GLN A 7 0.79 -49.05 -8.23
N LEU A 8 1.10 -47.76 -8.28
CA LEU A 8 0.41 -46.83 -9.17
C LEU A 8 0.82 -47.13 -10.63
N PRO A 9 -0.14 -47.24 -11.56
CA PRO A 9 0.16 -47.56 -12.96
C PRO A 9 1.03 -46.46 -13.58
N SER A 10 2.10 -46.85 -14.28
CA SER A 10 3.14 -45.99 -14.88
C SER A 10 2.62 -44.87 -15.78
N ARG A 11 1.40 -45.01 -16.34
CA ARG A 11 0.71 -43.96 -17.10
C ARG A 11 0.34 -42.73 -16.26
N ASN A 12 0.04 -42.90 -14.97
CA ASN A 12 -0.34 -41.79 -14.08
C ASN A 12 0.88 -40.95 -13.64
N ILE A 13 2.07 -41.55 -13.54
CA ILE A 13 3.29 -40.84 -13.10
C ILE A 13 3.77 -39.88 -14.19
N LEU A 14 3.73 -40.30 -15.47
CA LEU A 14 4.08 -39.45 -16.60
C LEU A 14 3.08 -38.31 -16.80
N GLN A 15 1.78 -38.54 -16.56
CA GLN A 15 0.77 -37.47 -16.59
C GLN A 15 0.92 -36.49 -15.44
N LEU A 16 1.20 -36.97 -14.21
CA LEU A 16 1.48 -36.09 -13.07
C LEU A 16 2.76 -35.27 -13.28
N ALA A 17 3.84 -35.89 -13.76
CA ALA A 17 5.09 -35.18 -14.05
C ALA A 17 4.92 -34.13 -15.15
N CYS A 18 4.10 -34.43 -16.18
CA CYS A 18 3.77 -33.48 -17.23
C CYS A 18 2.93 -32.30 -16.71
N LEU A 19 1.93 -32.56 -15.86
CA LEU A 19 1.13 -31.51 -15.21
C LEU A 19 1.97 -30.64 -14.25
N VAL A 20 2.89 -31.25 -13.49
CA VAL A 20 3.82 -30.51 -12.62
C VAL A 20 4.82 -29.68 -13.43
N ALA A 21 5.33 -30.21 -14.54
CA ALA A 21 6.21 -29.46 -15.43
C ALA A 21 5.48 -28.28 -16.11
N ILE A 22 4.22 -28.47 -16.52
CA ILE A 22 3.37 -27.40 -17.06
C ILE A 22 3.06 -26.36 -15.97
N ALA A 23 2.75 -26.78 -14.74
CA ALA A 23 2.54 -25.87 -13.60
C ALA A 23 3.81 -25.07 -13.25
N CYS A 24 4.98 -25.72 -13.20
CA CYS A 24 6.27 -25.05 -13.01
C CYS A 24 6.60 -24.07 -14.14
N SER A 25 6.28 -24.42 -15.38
CA SER A 25 6.52 -23.55 -16.55
C SER A 25 5.58 -22.33 -16.55
N LEU A 26 4.32 -22.51 -16.13
CA LEU A 26 3.35 -21.43 -15.93
C LEU A 26 3.76 -20.50 -14.78
N GLN A 27 4.26 -21.05 -13.66
CA GLN A 27 4.73 -20.26 -12.52
C GLN A 27 5.97 -19.42 -12.89
N ALA A 28 6.88 -19.97 -13.70
CA ALA A 28 8.08 -19.26 -14.16
C ALA A 28 7.77 -18.17 -15.19
N ALA A 29 6.71 -18.31 -15.99
CA ALA A 29 6.23 -17.27 -16.91
C ALA A 29 5.41 -16.18 -16.21
N ALA A 30 4.68 -16.52 -15.14
CA ALA A 30 3.92 -15.57 -14.33
C ALA A 30 4.82 -14.70 -13.44
N ALA A 31 5.95 -15.23 -12.96
CA ALA A 31 6.88 -14.51 -12.08
C ALA A 31 7.38 -13.15 -12.64
N PRO A 32 7.85 -13.03 -13.90
CA PRO A 32 8.27 -11.74 -14.46
C PRO A 32 7.11 -10.79 -14.75
N GLU A 33 5.95 -11.32 -15.17
CA GLU A 33 4.75 -10.51 -15.43
C GLU A 33 4.19 -9.92 -14.13
N GLN A 34 4.09 -10.73 -13.08
CA GLN A 34 3.63 -10.29 -11.77
C GLN A 34 4.58 -9.26 -11.14
N ARG A 35 5.90 -9.50 -11.26
CA ARG A 35 6.91 -8.54 -10.79
C ARG A 35 6.75 -7.18 -11.45
N GLU A 36 6.42 -7.14 -12.74
CA GLU A 36 6.17 -5.90 -13.48
C GLU A 36 4.87 -5.21 -13.03
N VAL A 37 3.82 -5.97 -12.73
CA VAL A 37 2.58 -5.43 -12.14
C VAL A 37 2.84 -4.77 -10.79
N ASP A 38 3.55 -5.47 -9.90
CA ASP A 38 3.90 -4.95 -8.57
C ASP A 38 4.80 -3.71 -8.67
N ARG A 39 5.81 -3.75 -9.57
CA ARG A 39 6.69 -2.61 -9.85
C ARG A 39 5.89 -1.37 -10.29
N ARG A 40 4.98 -1.54 -11.25
CA ARG A 40 4.15 -0.43 -11.76
C ARG A 40 3.24 0.14 -10.67
N ALA A 41 2.69 -0.71 -9.80
CA ALA A 41 1.88 -0.25 -8.67
C ALA A 41 2.72 0.59 -7.71
N PHE A 42 3.92 0.12 -7.36
CA PHE A 42 4.86 0.89 -6.53
C PHE A 42 5.24 2.23 -7.17
N GLU A 43 5.62 2.26 -8.44
CA GLU A 43 5.98 3.49 -9.15
C GLU A 43 4.83 4.49 -9.21
N ARG A 44 3.58 4.02 -9.40
CA ARG A 44 2.40 4.87 -9.35
C ARG A 44 2.18 5.46 -7.95
N ALA A 45 2.38 4.67 -6.91
CA ALA A 45 2.29 5.16 -5.53
C ALA A 45 3.35 6.22 -5.24
N GLN A 46 4.59 6.03 -5.70
CA GLN A 46 5.63 7.05 -5.61
C GLN A 46 5.28 8.32 -6.40
N LYS A 47 4.70 8.18 -7.59
CA LYS A 47 4.23 9.33 -8.37
C LYS A 47 3.15 10.12 -7.62
N ALA A 48 2.26 9.45 -6.89
CA ALA A 48 1.26 10.13 -6.07
C ALA A 48 1.89 11.02 -4.99
N ALA A 49 3.04 10.61 -4.42
CA ALA A 49 3.78 11.42 -3.45
C ALA A 49 4.31 12.74 -4.03
N THR A 50 4.44 12.85 -5.35
CA THR A 50 4.87 14.08 -6.05
C THR A 50 3.72 14.95 -6.57
N ALA A 51 2.46 14.54 -6.38
CA ALA A 51 1.33 15.31 -6.87
C ALA A 51 1.19 16.67 -6.15
N GLU A 52 0.77 17.70 -6.91
CA GLU A 52 0.64 19.08 -6.40
C GLU A 52 -0.47 19.26 -5.35
N THR A 53 -1.49 18.39 -5.38
CA THR A 53 -2.62 18.41 -4.43
C THR A 53 -2.89 17.02 -3.88
N TRP A 54 -3.50 16.93 -2.69
CA TRP A 54 -3.89 15.62 -2.14
C TRP A 54 -5.00 14.97 -2.95
N THR A 55 -5.92 15.74 -3.54
CA THR A 55 -6.94 15.22 -4.46
C THR A 55 -6.30 14.53 -5.66
N ALA A 56 -5.26 15.14 -6.25
CA ALA A 56 -4.52 14.52 -7.35
C ALA A 56 -3.74 13.28 -6.88
N ALA A 57 -3.13 13.32 -5.70
CA ALA A 57 -2.47 12.15 -5.11
C ALA A 57 -3.45 10.97 -4.92
N LEU A 58 -4.63 11.25 -4.36
CA LEU A 58 -5.68 10.26 -4.14
C LEU A 58 -6.20 9.68 -5.46
N ALA A 59 -6.39 10.50 -6.49
CA ALA A 59 -6.79 10.01 -7.81
C ALA A 59 -5.77 9.02 -8.40
N VAL A 60 -4.47 9.27 -8.23
CA VAL A 60 -3.42 8.35 -8.67
C VAL A 60 -3.44 7.05 -7.86
N LEU A 61 -3.58 7.14 -6.52
CA LEU A 61 -3.58 5.98 -5.63
C LEU A 61 -4.82 5.09 -5.84
N GLN A 62 -6.00 5.69 -6.02
CA GLN A 62 -7.26 4.97 -6.28
C GLN A 62 -7.28 4.29 -7.64
N ALA A 63 -6.47 4.74 -8.60
CA ALA A 63 -6.32 4.11 -9.91
C ALA A 63 -5.40 2.86 -9.88
N ILE A 64 -4.80 2.52 -8.73
CA ILE A 64 -4.01 1.32 -8.55
C ILE A 64 -4.96 0.15 -8.28
N ASP A 65 -4.92 -0.87 -9.15
CA ASP A 65 -5.73 -2.09 -8.98
C ASP A 65 -5.05 -3.03 -7.97
N VAL A 66 -5.30 -2.79 -6.67
CA VAL A 66 -4.67 -3.52 -5.57
C VAL A 66 -4.92 -5.03 -5.62
N ASN A 67 -6.02 -5.47 -6.23
CA ASN A 67 -6.35 -6.89 -6.35
C ASN A 67 -5.42 -7.66 -7.30
N LYS A 68 -4.63 -6.96 -8.11
CA LYS A 68 -3.65 -7.55 -9.03
C LYS A 68 -2.23 -7.54 -8.47
N ILE A 69 -2.02 -6.97 -7.29
CA ILE A 69 -0.71 -6.91 -6.64
C ILE A 69 -0.55 -8.17 -5.81
N GLU A 70 0.60 -8.84 -5.91
CA GLU A 70 0.93 -10.02 -5.10
C GLU A 70 1.98 -9.68 -4.03
N ASP A 71 2.83 -8.68 -4.26
CA ASP A 71 3.81 -8.24 -3.27
C ASP A 71 3.15 -7.51 -2.08
N VAL A 72 3.15 -8.17 -0.92
CA VAL A 72 2.60 -7.65 0.34
C VAL A 72 3.25 -6.34 0.77
N ASP A 73 4.54 -6.15 0.48
CA ASP A 73 5.24 -4.89 0.80
C ASP A 73 4.65 -3.74 -0.04
N VAL A 74 4.37 -3.98 -1.33
CA VAL A 74 3.75 -2.98 -2.22
C VAL A 74 2.31 -2.69 -1.82
N ILE A 75 1.51 -3.71 -1.50
CA ILE A 75 0.14 -3.53 -1.00
C ILE A 75 0.13 -2.65 0.25
N THR A 76 1.01 -2.97 1.19
CA THR A 76 1.16 -2.23 2.45
C THR A 76 1.53 -0.77 2.20
N TYR A 77 2.48 -0.53 1.28
CA TYR A 77 2.91 0.81 0.87
C TYR A 77 1.77 1.64 0.26
N VAL A 78 0.98 1.06 -0.65
CA VAL A 78 -0.16 1.71 -1.31
C VAL A 78 -1.26 2.06 -0.29
N ASP A 79 -1.59 1.12 0.60
CA ASP A 79 -2.62 1.31 1.64
C ASP A 79 -2.25 2.47 2.57
N PHE A 80 -1.02 2.52 3.06
CA PHE A 80 -0.59 3.63 3.93
C PHE A 80 -0.53 4.95 3.21
N SER A 81 0.01 4.98 1.99
CA SER A 81 0.03 6.19 1.16
C SER A 81 -1.38 6.76 0.98
N THR A 82 -2.35 5.87 0.77
CA THR A 82 -3.78 6.23 0.63
C THR A 82 -4.35 6.77 1.94
N ARG A 83 -4.07 6.13 3.08
CA ARG A 83 -4.53 6.61 4.41
C ARG A 83 -3.93 7.96 4.77
N CYS A 84 -2.64 8.16 4.51
CA CYS A 84 -1.98 9.44 4.73
C CYS A 84 -2.56 10.54 3.84
N ALA A 85 -2.76 10.29 2.55
CA ALA A 85 -3.34 11.27 1.64
C ALA A 85 -4.79 11.63 2.01
N ASN A 86 -5.61 10.64 2.39
CA ASN A 86 -6.99 10.88 2.85
C ASN A 86 -7.01 11.74 4.11
N LEU A 87 -6.22 11.37 5.12
CA LEU A 87 -6.17 12.10 6.38
C LEU A 87 -5.63 13.52 6.18
N ALA A 88 -4.59 13.68 5.37
CA ALA A 88 -4.00 14.99 5.09
C ALA A 88 -4.98 15.91 4.35
N GLU A 89 -5.75 15.37 3.40
CA GLU A 89 -6.80 16.14 2.73
C GLU A 89 -7.95 16.49 3.67
N GLU A 90 -8.43 15.54 4.48
CA GLU A 90 -9.48 15.76 5.47
C GLU A 90 -9.07 16.87 6.45
N LEU A 91 -7.83 16.81 6.95
CA LEU A 91 -7.30 17.78 7.91
C LEU A 91 -6.83 19.11 7.31
N GLY A 92 -6.78 19.24 5.98
CA GLY A 92 -6.25 20.44 5.34
C GLY A 92 -4.76 20.66 5.58
N VAL A 93 -3.99 19.57 5.71
CA VAL A 93 -2.52 19.63 5.81
C VAL A 93 -1.96 20.12 4.48
N SER A 94 -0.96 21.00 4.50
CA SER A 94 -0.29 21.44 3.28
C SER A 94 0.54 20.31 2.66
N ARG A 95 0.62 20.28 1.32
CA ARG A 95 1.46 19.31 0.60
C ARG A 95 2.96 19.48 0.86
N ASN A 96 3.37 20.68 1.26
CA ASN A 96 4.77 21.00 1.52
C ASN A 96 5.22 20.65 2.95
N SER A 97 4.28 20.23 3.80
CA SER A 97 4.57 19.94 5.19
C SER A 97 5.42 18.70 5.35
N ASP A 98 6.47 18.84 6.17
CA ASP A 98 7.35 17.74 6.54
C ASP A 98 6.61 16.75 7.46
N PRO A 99 6.26 15.55 6.98
CA PRO A 99 5.44 14.61 7.73
C PRO A 99 6.17 14.04 8.97
N SER A 100 7.50 14.17 9.03
CA SER A 100 8.30 13.70 10.16
C SER A 100 8.35 14.69 11.33
N ASN A 101 7.96 15.95 11.12
CA ASN A 101 8.05 17.01 12.10
C ASN A 101 6.68 17.61 12.43
N ALA A 102 6.07 17.12 13.52
CA ALA A 102 4.75 17.58 13.97
C ALA A 102 4.65 19.10 14.18
N GLY A 103 5.75 19.75 14.61
CA GLY A 103 5.78 21.21 14.78
C GLY A 103 5.67 21.97 13.45
N LYS A 104 6.34 21.48 12.39
CA LYS A 104 6.23 22.05 11.05
C LYS A 104 4.87 21.80 10.41
N ILE A 105 4.32 20.60 10.60
CA ILE A 105 2.97 20.27 10.11
C ILE A 105 1.95 21.24 10.70
N LEU A 106 2.00 21.49 12.02
CA LEU A 106 1.09 22.43 12.68
C LEU A 106 1.30 23.89 12.23
N ALA A 107 2.54 24.30 11.99
CA ALA A 107 2.87 25.65 11.54
C ALA A 107 2.45 25.93 10.08
N GLU A 108 2.43 24.90 9.24
CA GLU A 108 2.09 24.98 7.81
C GLU A 108 0.67 24.47 7.50
N MET A 109 -0.07 24.07 8.53
CA MET A 109 -1.46 23.64 8.41
C MET A 109 -2.35 24.83 8.07
N ASP A 110 -3.32 24.65 7.17
CA ASP A 110 -4.40 25.60 7.01
C ASP A 110 -5.32 25.52 8.24
N LEU A 111 -5.01 26.30 9.27
CA LEU A 111 -5.76 26.31 10.53
C LEU A 111 -7.25 26.59 10.33
N PRO A 112 -7.68 27.58 9.51
CA PRO A 112 -9.09 27.74 9.14
C PRO A 112 -9.74 26.47 8.57
N LYS A 113 -9.10 25.80 7.59
CA LYS A 113 -9.60 24.55 7.02
C LYS A 113 -9.64 23.45 8.09
N PHE A 114 -8.57 23.27 8.86
CA PHE A 114 -8.49 22.31 9.96
C PHE A 114 -9.61 22.47 10.98
N PHE A 115 -9.83 23.68 11.50
CA PHE A 115 -10.91 23.95 12.46
C PHE A 115 -12.29 23.73 11.83
N SER A 116 -12.49 24.11 10.57
CA SER A 116 -13.76 23.88 9.86
C SER A 116 -14.05 22.38 9.64
N THR A 117 -13.02 21.58 9.34
CA THR A 117 -13.14 20.11 9.25
C THR A 117 -13.42 19.54 10.62
N LEU A 118 -12.66 19.92 11.66
CA LEU A 118 -12.87 19.44 13.02
C LEU A 118 -14.28 19.76 13.51
N TRP A 119 -14.76 20.97 13.27
CA TRP A 119 -16.13 21.37 13.58
C TRP A 119 -17.15 20.52 12.81
N SER A 120 -16.96 20.35 11.50
CA SER A 120 -17.83 19.49 10.67
C SER A 120 -17.84 18.03 11.12
N VAL A 121 -16.70 17.50 11.57
CA VAL A 121 -16.57 16.14 12.09
C VAL A 121 -17.27 16.02 13.44
N ILE A 122 -17.11 17.00 14.33
CA ILE A 122 -17.80 17.05 15.63
C ILE A 122 -19.31 17.17 15.42
N GLU A 123 -19.76 18.02 14.50
CA GLU A 123 -21.18 18.22 14.21
C GLU A 123 -21.83 16.94 13.65
N ARG A 124 -21.16 16.23 12.73
CA ARG A 124 -21.74 15.05 12.06
C ARG A 124 -21.54 13.73 12.80
N LYS A 125 -20.41 13.57 13.51
CA LYS A 125 -19.98 12.30 14.13
C LYS A 125 -19.80 12.43 15.66
N GLY A 126 -20.11 13.60 16.23
CA GLY A 126 -19.89 13.90 17.63
C GLY A 126 -18.41 14.00 17.99
N LEU A 127 -18.14 14.23 19.28
CA LEU A 127 -16.79 14.20 19.86
C LEU A 127 -16.06 12.86 19.58
N SER A 128 -16.80 11.78 19.38
CA SER A 128 -16.25 10.46 19.02
C SER A 128 -15.55 10.46 17.66
N GLY A 129 -16.02 11.27 16.70
CA GLY A 129 -15.40 11.42 15.38
C GLY A 129 -14.06 12.13 15.45
N ALA A 130 -14.00 13.24 16.20
CA ALA A 130 -12.76 13.98 16.42
C ALA A 130 -11.72 13.14 17.17
N ALA A 131 -12.15 12.37 18.17
CA ALA A 131 -11.27 11.46 18.90
C ALA A 131 -10.70 10.36 17.99
N LYS A 132 -11.53 9.74 17.15
CA LYS A 132 -11.06 8.73 16.16
C LYS A 132 -10.02 9.32 15.22
N LEU A 133 -10.27 10.53 14.72
CA LEU A 133 -9.38 11.20 13.78
C LEU A 133 -8.03 11.52 14.44
N ALA A 134 -8.01 11.98 15.70
CA ALA A 134 -6.77 12.19 16.45
C ALA A 134 -5.99 10.89 16.70
N VAL A 135 -6.70 9.80 17.02
CA VAL A 135 -6.08 8.47 17.21
C VAL A 135 -5.48 7.95 15.91
N GLU A 136 -6.20 8.09 14.80
CA GLU A 136 -5.73 7.69 13.47
C GLU A 136 -4.52 8.50 13.02
N SER A 137 -4.57 9.83 13.20
CA SER A 137 -3.44 10.73 12.93
C SER A 137 -2.19 10.31 13.71
N ARG A 138 -2.35 10.05 15.00
CA ARG A 138 -1.24 9.60 15.85
C ARG A 138 -0.72 8.23 15.44
N ARG A 139 -1.60 7.32 15.02
CA ARG A 139 -1.23 5.98 14.56
C ARG A 139 -0.40 6.06 13.28
N LEU A 140 -0.85 6.82 12.28
CA LEU A 140 -0.13 6.99 11.02
C LEU A 140 1.21 7.68 11.24
N TRP A 141 1.25 8.71 12.09
CA TRP A 141 2.50 9.40 12.42
C TRP A 141 3.56 8.47 13.04
N LYS A 142 3.15 7.58 13.95
CA LYS A 142 4.06 6.57 14.55
C LYS A 142 4.60 5.56 13.53
N GLN A 143 3.94 5.38 12.39
CA GLN A 143 4.33 4.42 11.36
C GLN A 143 5.25 5.02 10.30
N ILE A 144 5.43 6.34 10.26
CA ILE A 144 6.20 7.03 9.20
C ILE A 144 7.59 6.46 9.01
N SER A 145 8.35 6.25 10.10
CA SER A 145 9.72 5.72 10.00
C SER A 145 9.76 4.32 9.39
N MET A 146 8.84 3.44 9.78
CA MET A 146 8.70 2.11 9.19
C MET A 146 8.36 2.20 7.68
N TYR A 147 7.54 3.16 7.27
CA TYR A 147 7.21 3.36 5.86
C TYR A 147 8.36 3.97 5.05
N GLN A 148 9.21 4.80 5.65
CA GLN A 148 10.44 5.28 5.01
C GLN A 148 11.41 4.11 4.76
N GLU A 149 11.52 3.17 5.71
CA GLU A 149 12.28 1.94 5.52
C GLU A 149 11.67 1.06 4.41
N LEU A 150 10.35 0.96 4.36
CA LEU A 150 9.62 0.23 3.32
C LEU A 150 9.85 0.84 1.92
N ASP A 151 9.80 2.16 1.80
CA ASP A 151 10.11 2.88 0.55
C ASP A 151 11.52 2.58 0.05
N ALA A 152 12.51 2.64 0.95
CA ALA A 152 13.89 2.33 0.63
C ALA A 152 14.07 0.86 0.20
N LYS A 153 13.39 -0.08 0.89
CA LYS A 153 13.39 -1.51 0.56
C LYS A 153 12.80 -1.77 -0.83
N LEU A 154 11.64 -1.20 -1.13
CA LEU A 154 10.96 -1.36 -2.41
C LEU A 154 11.72 -0.69 -3.56
N THR A 155 12.29 0.50 -3.31
CA THR A 155 13.16 1.19 -4.28
C THR A 155 14.34 0.30 -4.68
N ARG A 156 15.06 -0.27 -3.71
CA ARG A 156 16.17 -1.21 -4.00
C ARG A 156 15.72 -2.44 -4.79
N ARG A 157 14.52 -2.97 -4.51
CA ARG A 157 13.98 -4.17 -5.17
C ARG A 157 13.60 -3.93 -6.64
N TYR A 158 13.20 -2.71 -6.98
CA TYR A 158 12.51 -2.41 -8.24
C TYR A 158 13.19 -1.37 -9.13
N ARG A 159 14.14 -0.57 -8.62
CA ARG A 159 14.85 0.47 -9.38
C ARG A 159 16.36 0.28 -9.50
N ASP A 160 17.00 -0.40 -8.55
CA ASP A 160 18.46 -0.57 -8.54
C ASP A 160 18.92 -1.83 -9.32
N GLU A 161 18.00 -2.45 -10.08
CA GLU A 161 18.25 -3.54 -11.05
C GLU A 161 18.09 -3.04 -12.49
#